data_AF-A0A5K1CHT7-F1
#
_entry.id   AF-A0A5K1CHT7-F1
#
_cell.length_a   1.000
_cell.length_b   1.000
_cell.length_c   1.000
_cell.angle_alpha   90.00
_cell.angle_beta   90.00
_cell.angle_gamma   90.00
#
_symmetry.space_group_name_H-M   'P 1'
#
loop_
_entity.id
_entity.type
_entity.pdbx_description
1 polymer ?
#
loop_
_entity_poly.entity_id
_entity_poly.type
_entity_poly.pdbx_seq_one_letter_code
_entity_poly.pdbx_strand_id
1 'polypeptide(L)'
;IRLVHSQIKRAKERTEPYDNQLSLDLSSAMYEQETRLDVLRRLSEKLQLYTMDDLKKESLALHEMVIHAGGDPVDHLEQMANTLKKLMDFTMETSDPSDSGKGSWSSSSPVIPEDFRCPMCFELMQDPVIVATGQ
;
A
#
# COMPACT_ATOMS: atom_id res chain seq x y z
N ILE A 1 10.30 34.07 5.58
CA ILE A 1 11.48 33.29 5.12
C ILE A 1 12.02 32.35 6.21
N ARG A 2 12.35 32.82 7.43
CA ARG A 2 12.89 31.96 8.52
C ARG A 2 12.04 30.73 8.88
N LEU A 3 10.71 30.88 8.92
CA LEU A 3 9.79 29.77 9.19
C LEU A 3 9.90 28.65 8.16
N VAL A 4 9.85 28.98 6.88
CA VAL A 4 9.97 28.02 5.76
C VAL A 4 11.29 27.27 5.83
N HIS A 5 12.42 27.96 6.04
CA HIS A 5 13.72 27.29 6.22
C HIS A 5 13.76 26.40 7.47
N SER A 6 13.13 26.81 8.56
CA SER A 6 13.06 26.00 9.78
C SER A 6 12.19 24.75 9.59
N GLN A 7 11.09 24.85 8.83
CA GLN A 7 10.23 23.72 8.53
C GLN A 7 10.88 22.78 7.50
N ILE A 8 11.50 23.28 6.44
CA ILE A 8 12.27 22.46 5.48
C ILE A 8 13.42 21.73 6.17
N LYS A 9 14.12 22.38 7.10
CA LYS A 9 15.19 21.74 7.88
C LYS A 9 14.67 20.69 8.88
N ARG A 10 13.43 20.85 9.38
CA ARG A 10 12.75 19.88 10.26
C ARG A 10 12.08 18.75 9.50
N ALA A 11 11.70 18.98 8.25
CA ALA A 11 11.19 17.98 7.33
C ALA A 11 12.33 16.99 7.03
N LYS A 12 12.52 16.05 7.96
CA LYS A 12 13.36 14.89 7.75
C LYS A 12 12.59 14.00 6.79
N GLU A 13 13.08 13.89 5.56
CA GLU A 13 12.59 12.92 4.60
C GLU A 13 12.64 11.55 5.31
N ARG A 14 11.47 11.04 5.72
CA ARG A 14 11.37 9.64 6.13
C ARG A 14 11.37 8.85 4.84
N THR A 15 12.55 8.70 4.25
CA THR A 15 12.77 7.61 3.31
C THR A 15 12.68 6.36 4.17
N GLU A 16 11.50 5.74 4.19
CA GLU A 16 11.37 4.40 4.76
C GLU A 16 12.51 3.55 4.19
N PRO A 17 13.22 2.78 5.03
CA PRO A 17 14.31 1.96 4.56
C PRO A 17 13.79 1.07 3.43
N TYR A 18 14.51 1.06 2.31
CA TYR A 18 14.13 0.27 1.15
C TYR A 18 13.98 -1.19 1.57
N ASP A 19 12.76 -1.71 1.42
CA ASP A 19 12.44 -3.08 1.80
C ASP A 19 12.96 -4.05 0.72
N ASN A 20 14.25 -4.37 0.82
CA ASN A 20 14.93 -5.28 -0.09
C ASN A 20 14.18 -6.62 -0.21
N GLN A 21 13.62 -7.12 0.89
CA GLN A 21 12.89 -8.39 0.90
C GLN A 21 11.60 -8.30 0.10
N LEU A 22 10.83 -7.21 0.26
CA LEU A 22 9.61 -6.98 -0.51
C LEU A 22 9.91 -6.89 -2.00
N SER A 23 10.98 -6.18 -2.39
CA SER A 23 11.38 -6.08 -3.80
C SER A 23 11.76 -7.44 -4.40
N LEU A 24 12.50 -8.27 -3.66
CA LEU A 24 12.86 -9.62 -4.10
C LEU A 24 11.62 -10.52 -4.22
N ASP A 25 10.73 -10.46 -3.24
CA ASP A 25 9.50 -11.26 -3.23
C ASP A 25 8.57 -10.85 -4.39
N LEU A 26 8.41 -9.56 -4.66
CA LEU A 26 7.66 -9.06 -5.82
C LEU A 26 8.29 -9.51 -7.14
N SER A 27 9.61 -9.43 -7.27
CA SER A 27 10.32 -9.85 -8.48
C SER A 27 10.13 -11.36 -8.73
N SER A 28 10.24 -12.18 -7.69
CA SER A 28 9.93 -13.61 -7.78
C SER A 28 8.49 -13.85 -8.20
N ALA A 29 7.52 -13.13 -7.62
CA ALA A 29 6.11 -13.30 -7.97
C ALA A 29 5.76 -12.86 -9.40
N MET A 30 6.40 -11.81 -9.91
CA MET A 30 6.13 -11.25 -11.24
C MET A 30 6.79 -12.04 -12.38
N TYR A 31 8.02 -12.52 -12.18
CA TYR A 31 8.82 -13.10 -13.27
C TYR A 31 8.96 -14.61 -13.21
N GLU A 32 8.79 -15.25 -12.05
CA GLU A 32 8.88 -16.71 -11.94
C GLU A 32 7.55 -17.37 -12.30
N GLN A 33 7.61 -18.51 -12.99
CA GLN A 33 6.42 -19.26 -13.39
C GLN A 33 5.72 -19.88 -12.17
N GLU A 34 6.49 -20.43 -11.24
CA GLU A 34 6.01 -20.98 -9.97
C GLU A 34 6.59 -20.16 -8.82
N THR A 35 5.72 -19.50 -8.07
CA THR A 35 6.12 -18.69 -6.92
C THR A 35 5.95 -19.51 -5.65
N ARG A 36 6.99 -19.52 -4.81
CA ARG A 36 6.98 -20.29 -3.57
C ARG A 36 5.89 -19.81 -2.61
N LEU A 37 5.22 -20.73 -1.91
CA LEU A 37 4.18 -20.40 -0.94
C LEU A 37 4.65 -19.44 0.18
N ASP A 38 5.92 -19.57 0.60
CA ASP A 38 6.47 -18.67 1.62
C ASP A 38 6.65 -17.23 1.12
N VAL A 39 6.88 -17.04 -0.19
CA VAL A 39 6.93 -15.72 -0.84
C VAL A 39 5.53 -15.12 -0.90
N LEU A 40 4.52 -15.90 -1.34
CA LEU A 40 3.13 -15.44 -1.42
C LEU A 40 2.57 -15.03 -0.05
N ARG A 41 2.88 -15.81 1.01
CA ARG A 41 2.52 -15.44 2.39
C ARG A 41 3.16 -14.12 2.82
N ARG A 42 4.47 -13.95 2.62
CA ARG A 42 5.17 -12.70 2.97
C ARG A 42 4.62 -11.51 2.18
N LEU A 43 4.28 -11.69 0.91
CA LEU A 43 3.65 -10.66 0.09
C LEU A 43 2.27 -10.29 0.60
N SER A 44 1.42 -11.27 0.91
CA SER A 44 0.10 -11.03 1.52
C SER A 44 0.23 -10.23 2.83
N GLU A 45 1.19 -10.57 3.69
CA GLU A 45 1.46 -9.84 4.94
C GLU A 45 1.97 -8.41 4.69
N LYS A 46 2.97 -8.24 3.83
CA LYS A 46 3.58 -6.92 3.58
C LYS A 46 2.67 -5.97 2.79
N LEU A 47 1.91 -6.50 1.84
CA LEU A 47 0.93 -5.75 1.04
C LEU A 47 -0.43 -5.63 1.73
N GLN A 48 -0.61 -6.30 2.87
CA GLN A 48 -1.85 -6.32 3.65
C GLN A 48 -3.06 -6.86 2.86
N LEU A 49 -2.84 -7.86 2.01
CA LEU A 49 -3.86 -8.51 1.18
C LEU A 49 -4.30 -9.82 1.83
N TYR A 50 -5.08 -9.72 2.90
CA TYR A 50 -5.43 -10.87 3.76
C TYR A 50 -6.75 -11.53 3.40
N THR A 51 -7.71 -10.74 2.90
CA THR A 51 -9.06 -11.23 2.64
C THR A 51 -9.36 -11.26 1.16
N MET A 52 -10.34 -12.09 0.79
CA MET A 52 -10.90 -12.06 -0.57
C MET A 52 -11.46 -10.68 -0.94
N ASP A 53 -11.91 -9.89 0.03
CA ASP A 53 -12.41 -8.55 -0.23
C ASP A 53 -11.27 -7.56 -0.55
N ASP A 54 -10.13 -7.67 0.14
CA ASP A 54 -8.94 -6.86 -0.17
C ASP A 54 -8.41 -7.16 -1.58
N LEU A 55 -8.32 -8.45 -1.92
CA LEU A 55 -7.89 -8.91 -3.24
C LEU A 55 -8.84 -8.47 -4.35
N LYS A 56 -10.17 -8.50 -4.12
CA LYS A 56 -11.17 -7.98 -5.08
C LYS A 56 -11.06 -6.47 -5.28
N LYS A 57 -10.84 -5.72 -4.20
CA LYS A 57 -10.64 -4.26 -4.30
C LYS A 57 -9.40 -3.93 -5.11
N GLU A 58 -8.29 -4.62 -4.84
CA GLU A 58 -7.05 -4.42 -5.60
C GLU A 58 -7.21 -4.82 -7.07
N SER A 59 -7.96 -5.90 -7.36
CA SER A 59 -8.27 -6.32 -8.72
C SER A 59 -9.09 -5.26 -9.48
N LEU A 60 -10.06 -4.64 -8.81
CA LEU A 60 -10.82 -3.53 -9.39
C LEU A 60 -9.93 -2.31 -9.64
N ALA A 61 -9.10 -1.93 -8.67
CA ALA A 61 -8.16 -0.81 -8.81
C ALA A 61 -7.18 -1.03 -9.98
N LEU A 62 -6.66 -2.24 -10.13
CA LEU A 62 -5.80 -2.62 -11.24
C LEU A 62 -6.54 -2.53 -12.59
N HIS A 63 -7.80 -2.99 -12.63
CA HIS A 63 -8.63 -2.89 -13.83
C HIS A 63 -8.89 -1.43 -14.23
N GLU A 64 -9.18 -0.57 -13.26
CA GLU A 64 -9.31 0.87 -13.50
C GLU A 64 -8.00 1.45 -14.02
N MET A 65 -6.84 1.08 -13.47
CA MET A 65 -5.55 1.52 -14.00
C MET A 65 -5.35 1.13 -15.47
N VAL A 66 -5.71 -0.09 -15.86
CA VAL A 66 -5.62 -0.56 -17.27
C VAL A 66 -6.52 0.27 -18.19
N ILE A 67 -7.73 0.62 -17.74
CA ILE A 67 -8.66 1.47 -18.51
C ILE A 67 -8.05 2.87 -18.73
N HIS A 68 -7.50 3.46 -17.68
CA HIS A 68 -6.90 4.80 -17.75
C HIS A 68 -5.57 4.85 -18.50
N ALA A 69 -4.86 3.71 -18.62
CA ALA A 69 -3.60 3.60 -19.34
C ALA A 69 -3.75 3.68 -20.88
N GLY A 70 -4.97 3.81 -21.41
CA GLY A 70 -5.19 4.01 -22.85
C GLY A 70 -5.34 2.73 -23.67
N GLY A 71 -5.58 1.59 -23.00
CA GLY A 71 -6.02 0.36 -23.65
C GLY A 71 -4.91 -0.58 -24.15
N ASP A 72 -3.63 -0.18 -24.09
CA ASP A 72 -2.51 -1.11 -24.28
C ASP A 72 -1.99 -1.52 -22.89
N PRO A 73 -2.26 -2.76 -22.43
CA PRO A 73 -1.75 -3.23 -21.16
C PRO A 73 -0.23 -3.28 -21.27
N VAL A 74 0.43 -2.33 -20.63
CA VAL A 74 1.89 -2.36 -20.53
C VAL A 74 2.30 -3.65 -19.82
N ASP A 75 3.34 -4.34 -20.29
CA ASP A 75 3.80 -5.65 -19.79
C ASP A 75 3.81 -5.77 -18.25
N HIS A 76 4.09 -4.67 -17.54
CA HIS A 76 4.08 -4.63 -16.08
C HIS A 76 2.68 -4.77 -15.45
N LEU A 77 1.62 -4.24 -16.08
CA LEU A 77 0.24 -4.39 -15.61
C LEU A 77 -0.22 -5.84 -15.70
N GLU A 78 0.17 -6.55 -16.76
CA GLU A 78 -0.09 -7.99 -16.88
C GLU A 78 0.66 -8.79 -15.80
N GLN A 79 1.93 -8.46 -15.54
CA GLN A 79 2.71 -9.07 -14.46
C GLN A 79 2.08 -8.82 -13.08
N MET A 80 1.57 -7.61 -12.84
CA MET A 80 0.83 -7.27 -11.62
C MET A 80 -0.48 -8.07 -11.51
N ALA A 81 -1.25 -8.18 -12.60
CA ALA A 81 -2.49 -8.97 -12.63
C ALA A 81 -2.22 -10.45 -12.33
N ASN A 82 -1.17 -11.02 -12.92
CA ASN A 82 -0.76 -12.40 -12.67
C ASN A 82 -0.32 -12.61 -11.21
N THR A 83 0.43 -11.65 -10.66
CA THR A 83 0.85 -11.68 -9.25
C THR A 83 -0.35 -11.65 -8.30
N LEU A 84 -1.32 -10.78 -8.56
CA LEU A 84 -2.55 -10.70 -7.77
C LEU A 84 -3.38 -11.99 -7.88
N LYS A 85 -3.42 -12.62 -9.06
CA LYS A 85 -4.08 -13.91 -9.27
C LYS A 85 -3.44 -15.02 -8.43
N LYS A 86 -2.11 -15.12 -8.43
CA LYS A 86 -1.37 -16.08 -7.58
C LYS A 86 -1.70 -15.90 -6.09
N LEU A 87 -1.86 -14.65 -5.64
CA LEU A 87 -2.27 -14.36 -4.26
C LEU A 87 -3.72 -14.76 -3.97
N MET A 88 -4.64 -14.59 -4.93
CA MET A 88 -6.03 -15.09 -4.80
C MET A 88 -6.09 -16.61 -4.69
N ASP A 89 -5.37 -17.31 -5.57
CA ASP A 89 -5.32 -18.77 -5.58
C ASP A 89 -4.76 -19.30 -4.23
N PHE A 90 -3.68 -18.70 -3.73
CA PHE A 90 -3.12 -18.99 -2.41
C PHE A 90 -4.12 -18.79 -1.26
N THR A 91 -4.88 -17.69 -1.27
CA THR A 91 -5.89 -17.41 -0.24
C THR A 91 -7.06 -18.40 -0.30
N MET A 92 -7.47 -18.82 -1.50
CA MET A 92 -8.52 -19.83 -1.68
C MET A 92 -8.09 -21.22 -1.21
N GLU A 93 -6.83 -21.62 -1.46
CA GLU A 93 -6.28 -22.90 -1.00
C GLU A 93 -6.05 -22.96 0.51
N THR A 94 -5.79 -21.81 1.15
CA THR A 94 -5.55 -21.73 2.60
C THR A 94 -6.82 -21.51 3.42
N SER A 95 -7.91 -21.08 2.78
CA SER A 95 -9.22 -20.96 3.40
C SER A 95 -9.96 -22.31 3.49
N ASP A 96 -9.59 -23.15 4.45
CA ASP A 96 -10.48 -24.23 4.91
C ASP A 96 -11.75 -23.58 5.54
N PRO A 97 -12.97 -24.11 5.30
CA PRO A 97 -14.23 -23.48 5.74
C PRO A 97 -14.47 -23.47 7.26
N SER A 98 -13.49 -23.85 8.08
CA SER A 98 -13.66 -24.02 9.53
C SER A 98 -12.93 -23.01 10.41
N ASP A 99 -12.04 -22.17 9.89
CA ASP A 99 -11.30 -21.23 10.74
C ASP A 99 -11.62 -19.78 10.36
N SER A 100 -12.69 -19.28 10.97
CA SER A 100 -12.88 -17.84 11.17
C SER A 100 -11.91 -17.38 12.28
N GLY A 101 -10.62 -17.51 11.96
CA GLY A 101 -9.48 -17.16 12.79
C GLY A 101 -9.38 -15.65 12.93
N LYS A 102 -10.04 -15.16 13.97
CA LYS A 102 -10.04 -13.79 14.50
C LYS A 102 -8.62 -13.27 14.75
N GLY A 103 -7.94 -12.80 13.71
CA GLY A 103 -6.75 -11.98 13.81
C GLY A 103 -7.12 -10.50 13.74
N SER A 104 -7.28 -9.84 14.89
CA SER A 104 -7.34 -8.37 14.93
C SER A 104 -5.94 -7.83 14.67
N TRP A 105 -5.57 -7.68 13.41
CA TRP A 105 -4.38 -6.96 12.99
C TRP A 105 -4.87 -5.62 12.50
N SER A 106 -4.89 -4.64 13.40
CA SER A 106 -5.34 -3.29 13.10
C SER A 106 -4.52 -2.75 11.94
N SER A 107 -5.17 -2.41 10.84
CA SER A 107 -4.65 -1.45 9.88
C SER A 107 -4.40 -0.15 10.65
N SER A 108 -3.19 0.00 11.18
CA SER A 108 -2.81 1.22 11.88
C SER A 108 -2.70 2.30 10.82
N SER A 109 -3.80 2.99 10.57
CA SER A 109 -3.78 4.24 9.82
C SER A 109 -2.67 5.11 10.41
N PRO A 110 -1.76 5.65 9.59
CA PRO A 110 -0.62 6.40 10.09
C PRO A 110 -1.09 7.51 11.02
N VAL A 111 -0.51 7.58 12.22
CA VAL A 111 -0.85 8.60 13.21
C VAL A 111 -0.42 9.95 12.67
N ILE A 112 -1.40 10.76 12.28
CA ILE A 112 -1.18 12.14 11.82
C ILE A 112 -0.66 12.95 13.02
N PRO A 113 0.49 13.64 12.96
CA PRO A 113 0.92 14.51 14.06
C PRO A 113 -0.03 15.70 14.23
N GLU A 114 -0.17 16.21 15.45
CA GLU A 114 -1.14 17.28 15.79
C GLU A 114 -0.97 18.54 14.92
N ASP A 115 0.28 18.89 14.58
CA ASP A 115 0.61 20.05 13.74
C ASP A 115 0.04 19.98 12.30
N PHE A 116 -0.32 18.78 11.84
CA PHE A 116 -0.89 18.53 10.51
C PHE A 116 -2.38 18.19 10.54
N ARG A 117 -3.00 18.22 11.73
CA ARG A 117 -4.42 17.98 11.89
C ARG A 117 -5.21 19.27 11.81
N CYS A 118 -6.33 19.24 11.11
CA CYS A 118 -7.31 20.32 11.20
C CYS A 118 -7.84 20.42 12.65
N PRO A 119 -7.79 21.60 13.30
CA PRO A 119 -8.30 21.76 14.68
C PRO A 119 -9.78 21.44 14.84
N MET A 120 -10.55 21.46 13.73
CA MET A 120 -11.97 21.17 13.74
C MET A 120 -12.29 19.72 13.33
N CYS A 121 -11.53 19.16 12.38
CA CYS A 121 -11.84 17.84 11.83
C CYS A 121 -10.98 16.71 12.40
N PHE A 122 -9.84 17.01 13.03
CA PHE A 122 -8.80 16.05 13.45
C PHE A 122 -8.22 15.16 12.34
N GLU A 123 -8.62 15.38 11.09
CA GLU A 123 -8.08 14.77 9.88
C GLU A 123 -6.90 15.59 9.32
N LEU A 124 -6.18 15.00 8.36
CA LEU A 124 -5.05 15.62 7.67
C LEU A 124 -5.51 16.93 7.00
N MET A 125 -4.79 18.03 7.26
CA MET A 125 -5.05 19.31 6.60
C MET A 125 -4.91 19.17 5.08
N GLN A 126 -6.01 19.38 4.35
CA GLN A 126 -6.03 19.34 2.89
C GLN A 126 -5.55 20.64 2.24
N ASP A 127 -5.77 21.78 2.91
CA ASP A 127 -5.42 23.11 2.40
C ASP A 127 -4.82 24.00 3.51
N PRO A 128 -3.53 23.84 3.83
CA PRO A 128 -2.87 24.63 4.86
C PRO A 128 -2.61 26.06 4.39
N VAL A 129 -3.26 27.04 5.03
CA VAL A 129 -3.04 28.47 4.77
C VAL A 129 -1.84 28.98 5.58
N ILE A 130 -0.81 29.51 4.91
CA ILE A 130 0.31 30.18 5.58
C ILE A 130 -0.04 31.65 5.79
N VAL A 131 -0.36 32.04 7.01
CA VAL A 131 -0.48 33.45 7.39
C VAL A 131 0.88 34.01 7.79
N ALA A 132 1.28 35.13 7.19
CA ALA A 132 2.47 35.87 7.62
C ALA A 132 2.16 36.62 8.91
N THR A 133 2.38 36.00 10.07
CA THR A 133 2.44 36.75 11.32
C THR A 133 3.75 37.54 11.35
N GLY A 134 3.65 38.85 11.13
CA GLY A 134 4.79 39.78 11.13
C GLY A 134 5.23 40.19 12.53
N GLN A 135 5.77 39.24 13.31
CA GLN A 135 6.50 39.54 14.57
C GLN A 135 8.00 39.32 14.40
#